data_AF-A0A0F7ZYI4-F1
#
_entry.id   AF-A0A0F7ZYI4-F1
#
_cell.length_a   1.000
_cell.length_b   1.000
_cell.length_c   1.000
_cell.angle_alpha   90.00
_cell.angle_beta   90.00
_cell.angle_gamma   90.00
#
_symmetry.space_group_name_H-M   'P 1'
#
loop_
_entity.id
_entity.type
_entity.pdbx_description
1 polymer ?
#
loop_
_entity_poly.entity_id
_entity_poly.type
_entity_poly.pdbx_seq_one_letter_code
_entity_poly.pdbx_strand_id
1 'polypeptide(L)'
;MVAPRACMRAISTTAALRKTPQMGDIDPARSAVESFNAKQKAFREQLAEAQRERGARAFAAQQSSASSSEKSGQGSSGNDAGLTAQAKQKEQDRKSGPLSNLIYGTKEGREMEAQIEASFSQVLARGKYVHSIVFHEVKPEMVDEYVQLVGRWYPKIANAGENKVHLVGSWRTEIGDCDTFVHIWEYQKYAGYHESRHSITHHPDFAELDNKLKAMIKSKSISLMQEFSFWPTTPPRQLGGVFELRSYTLHPGNLLEWETHWRRGLKARREVMEGVGAWFVQIGDLNTVHHLWQFANLEERRERREKSWMVEGWSDTVHKTVPLIQTMKSRILIPMPWSPVA
;
A
#
# COMPACT_ATOMS: atom_id res chain seq x y z
N MET A 1 18.17 -27.28 71.92
CA MET A 1 18.56 -27.11 70.50
C MET A 1 17.29 -27.07 69.66
N VAL A 2 16.91 -25.89 69.17
CA VAL A 2 15.79 -25.71 68.24
C VAL A 2 16.39 -25.27 66.91
N ALA A 3 16.24 -26.09 65.87
CA ALA A 3 16.73 -25.78 64.53
C ALA A 3 15.67 -24.98 63.74
N PRO A 4 16.03 -23.91 63.02
CA PRO A 4 15.07 -23.21 62.18
C PRO A 4 14.94 -23.90 60.82
N ARG A 5 13.71 -24.21 60.41
CA ARG A 5 13.38 -24.64 59.04
C ARG A 5 13.37 -23.41 58.13
N ALA A 6 14.37 -23.30 57.26
CA ALA A 6 14.37 -22.34 56.16
C ALA A 6 13.45 -22.87 55.04
N CYS A 7 12.30 -22.24 54.83
CA CYS A 7 11.51 -22.41 53.61
C CYS A 7 12.14 -21.58 52.49
N MET A 8 12.91 -22.22 51.61
CA MET A 8 13.31 -21.60 50.34
C MET A 8 12.12 -21.63 49.38
N ARG A 9 11.53 -20.46 49.13
CA ARG A 9 10.53 -20.26 48.08
C ARG A 9 11.28 -20.18 46.74
N ALA A 10 11.14 -21.20 45.90
CA ALA A 10 11.68 -21.16 44.54
C ALA A 10 10.91 -20.13 43.71
N ILE A 11 11.54 -18.99 43.43
CA ILE A 11 11.03 -18.01 42.47
C ILE A 11 11.43 -18.53 41.08
N SER A 12 10.55 -19.32 40.46
CA SER A 12 10.69 -19.65 39.04
C SER A 12 10.09 -18.52 38.22
N THR A 13 10.90 -17.51 37.91
CA THR A 13 10.58 -16.53 36.87
C THR A 13 10.96 -17.11 35.52
N THR A 14 10.11 -17.98 34.98
CA THR A 14 10.08 -18.18 33.54
C THR A 14 9.47 -16.93 32.91
N ALA A 15 10.32 -15.93 32.66
CA ALA A 15 9.94 -14.84 31.77
C ALA A 15 9.68 -15.47 30.39
N ALA A 16 8.41 -15.66 30.06
CA ALA A 16 8.03 -16.08 28.72
C ALA A 16 8.58 -15.04 27.75
N LEU A 17 9.58 -15.43 26.95
CA LEU A 17 10.09 -14.65 25.84
C LEU A 17 8.92 -14.37 24.89
N ARG A 18 8.29 -13.21 25.05
CA ARG A 18 7.20 -12.78 24.18
C ARG A 18 7.81 -12.45 22.83
N LYS A 19 7.54 -13.32 21.85
CA LYS A 19 7.86 -13.10 20.44
C LYS A 19 7.36 -11.70 20.02
N THR A 20 8.15 -10.99 19.23
CA THR A 20 7.74 -9.69 18.66
C THR A 20 6.48 -9.88 17.80
N PRO A 21 5.41 -9.11 18.03
CA PRO A 21 4.21 -9.18 17.22
C PRO A 21 4.48 -8.87 15.75
N GLN A 22 3.77 -9.57 14.86
CA GLN A 22 3.86 -9.41 13.41
C GLN A 22 2.48 -9.62 12.76
N MET A 23 2.33 -9.20 11.49
CA MET A 23 1.08 -9.35 10.74
C MET A 23 0.53 -10.78 10.76
N GLY A 24 1.42 -11.77 10.74
CA GLY A 24 1.02 -13.18 10.76
C GLY A 24 0.33 -13.61 12.05
N ASP A 25 0.51 -12.89 13.16
CA ASP A 25 -0.15 -13.22 14.43
C ASP A 25 -1.62 -12.71 14.47
N ILE A 26 -2.06 -11.95 13.46
CA ILE A 26 -3.44 -11.51 13.29
C ILE A 26 -4.17 -12.54 12.43
N ASP A 27 -5.22 -13.16 12.97
CA ASP A 27 -6.07 -14.12 12.26
C ASP A 27 -6.83 -13.42 11.11
N PRO A 28 -6.60 -13.83 9.85
CA PRO A 28 -7.29 -13.25 8.69
C PRO A 28 -8.72 -13.77 8.51
N ALA A 29 -9.19 -14.72 9.32
CA ALA A 29 -10.51 -15.30 9.19
C ALA A 29 -11.64 -14.27 9.37
N ARG A 30 -12.73 -14.47 8.63
CA ARG A 30 -13.91 -13.59 8.68
C ARG A 30 -14.49 -13.46 10.09
N SER A 31 -14.47 -14.52 10.88
CA SER A 31 -14.91 -14.52 12.29
C SER A 31 -14.09 -13.56 13.15
N ALA A 32 -12.78 -13.45 12.92
CA ALA A 32 -11.92 -12.50 13.62
C ALA A 32 -12.27 -11.06 13.25
N VAL A 33 -12.59 -10.78 11.99
CA VAL A 33 -13.06 -9.47 11.52
C VAL A 33 -14.40 -9.10 12.14
N GLU A 34 -15.36 -10.04 12.18
CA GLU A 34 -16.66 -9.82 12.81
C GLU A 34 -16.53 -9.54 14.31
N SER A 35 -15.66 -10.28 15.01
CA SER A 35 -15.32 -10.03 16.41
C SER A 35 -14.71 -8.64 16.61
N PHE A 36 -13.79 -8.23 15.74
CA PHE A 36 -13.17 -6.91 15.78
C PHE A 36 -14.21 -5.81 15.60
N ASN A 37 -15.09 -5.92 14.60
CA ASN A 37 -16.13 -4.93 14.33
C ASN A 37 -17.12 -4.81 15.49
N ALA A 38 -17.50 -5.93 16.11
CA ALA A 38 -18.36 -5.93 17.29
C ALA A 38 -17.70 -5.20 18.47
N LYS A 39 -16.43 -5.51 18.75
CA LYS A 39 -15.64 -4.83 19.78
C LYS A 39 -15.47 -3.34 19.49
N GLN A 40 -15.22 -2.97 18.23
CA GLN A 40 -15.09 -1.57 17.82
C GLN A 40 -16.40 -0.81 18.01
N LYS A 41 -17.55 -1.42 17.68
CA LYS A 41 -18.86 -0.84 17.93
C LYS A 41 -19.10 -0.60 19.41
N ALA A 42 -18.90 -1.61 20.25
CA ALA A 42 -19.05 -1.50 21.70
C ALA A 42 -18.13 -0.41 22.29
N PHE A 43 -16.89 -0.32 21.82
CA PHE A 43 -15.95 0.73 22.23
C PHE A 43 -16.44 2.13 21.87
N ARG A 44 -17.01 2.32 20.67
CA ARG A 44 -17.58 3.61 20.26
C ARG A 44 -18.81 4.00 21.08
N GLU A 45 -19.66 3.04 21.41
CA GLU A 45 -20.83 3.25 22.26
C GLU A 45 -20.41 3.68 23.67
N GLN A 46 -19.45 2.98 24.28
CA GLN A 46 -18.89 3.33 25.59
C GLN A 46 -18.23 4.71 25.59
N LEU A 47 -17.51 5.08 24.52
CA LEU A 47 -16.94 6.42 24.39
C LEU A 47 -18.01 7.51 24.34
N ALA A 48 -19.09 7.29 23.58
CA ALA A 48 -20.19 8.23 23.46
C ALA A 48 -20.95 8.38 24.79
N GLU A 49 -21.17 7.28 25.51
CA GLU A 49 -21.79 7.29 26.84
C GLU A 49 -20.92 8.06 27.85
N ALA A 50 -19.61 7.76 27.91
CA ALA A 50 -18.68 8.47 28.79
C ALA A 50 -18.60 9.98 28.46
N GLN A 51 -18.68 10.37 27.19
CA GLN A 51 -18.75 11.76 26.77
C GLN A 51 -20.05 12.44 27.23
N ARG A 52 -21.20 11.75 27.10
CA ARG A 52 -22.49 12.24 27.58
C ARG A 52 -22.49 12.43 29.09
N GLU A 53 -21.98 11.46 29.85
CA GLU A 53 -21.89 11.57 31.31
C GLU A 53 -20.99 12.72 31.75
N ARG A 54 -19.84 12.92 31.09
CA ARG A 54 -18.96 14.07 31.36
C ARG A 54 -19.64 15.39 31.04
N GLY A 55 -20.34 15.48 29.91
CA GLY A 55 -21.12 16.67 29.55
C GLY A 55 -22.22 16.98 30.57
N ALA A 56 -22.96 15.96 31.00
CA ALA A 56 -24.00 16.11 32.03
C ALA A 56 -23.42 16.55 33.38
N ARG A 57 -22.27 16.00 33.80
CA ARG A 57 -21.57 16.42 35.02
C ARG A 57 -21.06 17.85 34.93
N ALA A 58 -20.51 18.26 33.79
CA ALA A 58 -20.05 19.63 33.56
C ALA A 58 -21.22 20.62 33.61
N PHE A 59 -22.33 20.30 32.95
CA PHE A 59 -23.55 21.12 32.98
C PHE A 59 -24.14 21.24 34.39
N ALA A 60 -24.21 20.14 35.14
CA ALA A 60 -24.66 20.13 36.53
C ALA A 60 -23.75 20.98 37.45
N ALA A 61 -22.43 20.91 37.26
CA ALA A 61 -21.48 21.75 37.98
C ALA A 61 -21.70 23.25 37.67
N GLN A 62 -21.96 23.59 36.40
CA GLN A 62 -22.22 24.96 35.97
C GLN A 62 -23.55 25.51 36.54
N GLN A 63 -24.62 24.72 36.53
CA GLN A 63 -25.88 25.08 37.18
C GLN A 63 -25.71 25.26 38.71
N SER A 64 -24.93 24.40 39.36
CA SER A 64 -24.67 24.55 40.80
C SER A 64 -23.90 25.85 41.12
N SER A 65 -22.96 26.26 40.25
CA SER A 65 -22.22 27.52 40.40
C SER A 65 -23.11 28.76 40.16
N ALA A 66 -24.05 28.70 39.21
CA ALA A 66 -25.03 29.77 38.95
C ALA A 66 -26.03 29.92 40.11
N SER A 67 -26.49 28.80 40.69
CA SER A 67 -27.40 28.84 41.87
C SER A 67 -26.74 29.41 43.12
N SER A 68 -25.40 29.38 43.20
CA SER A 68 -24.64 29.99 44.31
C SER A 68 -24.39 31.49 44.14
N SER A 69 -24.58 32.03 42.92
CA SER A 69 -24.40 33.46 42.61
C SER A 69 -25.72 34.26 42.62
N GLU A 70 -26.87 33.60 42.63
CA GLU A 70 -28.19 34.26 42.73
C GLU A 70 -28.60 34.67 44.16
N LYS A 71 -27.73 34.49 45.17
CA LYS A 71 -27.96 35.02 46.54
C LYS A 71 -27.37 36.40 46.80
N SER A 72 -26.87 37.12 45.80
CA SER A 72 -26.47 38.51 45.95
C SER A 72 -26.72 39.36 44.69
N GLY A 73 -27.76 40.18 44.74
CA GLY A 73 -27.75 41.51 44.13
C GLY A 73 -28.39 41.67 42.74
N GLN A 74 -29.43 42.51 42.71
CA GLN A 74 -30.15 43.08 41.56
C GLN A 74 -29.27 43.62 40.41
N GLY A 75 -29.77 43.53 39.15
CA GLY A 75 -29.40 44.48 38.10
C GLY A 75 -29.60 44.06 36.64
N SER A 76 -30.72 44.49 36.04
CA SER A 76 -30.94 44.94 34.65
C SER A 76 -30.54 44.10 33.41
N SER A 77 -31.58 43.63 32.71
CA SER A 77 -31.90 43.70 31.26
C SER A 77 -30.81 43.70 30.17
N GLY A 78 -30.98 42.80 29.19
CA GLY A 78 -30.47 42.96 27.82
C GLY A 78 -30.47 41.66 26.99
N ASN A 79 -31.56 41.39 26.27
CA ASN A 79 -31.67 40.32 25.26
C ASN A 79 -30.86 40.68 23.99
N ASP A 80 -30.12 39.72 23.42
CA ASP A 80 -30.26 39.36 21.99
C ASP A 80 -29.49 38.06 21.66
N ALA A 81 -30.21 36.96 21.39
CA ALA A 81 -29.64 35.76 20.79
C ALA A 81 -30.76 34.90 20.20
N GLY A 82 -30.95 34.95 18.88
CA GLY A 82 -31.83 33.99 18.22
C GLY A 82 -31.96 34.16 16.72
N LEU A 83 -30.99 33.69 15.93
CA LEU A 83 -31.19 33.40 14.51
C LEU A 83 -30.23 32.31 14.01
N THR A 84 -30.53 31.03 14.21
CA THR A 84 -30.04 29.95 13.32
C THR A 84 -30.98 28.74 13.35
N ALA A 85 -32.21 28.92 12.85
CA ALA A 85 -33.11 27.81 12.59
C ALA A 85 -34.07 28.16 11.45
N GLN A 86 -33.57 28.25 10.21
CA GLN A 86 -34.40 28.18 9.00
C GLN A 86 -33.50 28.07 7.75
N ALA A 87 -33.14 26.84 7.38
CA ALA A 87 -32.64 26.52 6.04
C ALA A 87 -32.92 25.05 5.72
N LYS A 88 -34.18 24.63 5.83
CA LYS A 88 -34.68 23.36 5.26
C LYS A 88 -36.11 23.59 4.77
N GLN A 89 -36.23 24.00 3.52
CA GLN A 89 -37.31 23.66 2.57
C GLN A 89 -37.35 24.70 1.45
N LYS A 90 -36.86 24.30 0.27
CA LYS A 90 -37.49 24.57 -1.04
C LYS A 90 -36.61 23.96 -2.13
N GLU A 91 -36.89 22.71 -2.47
CA GLU A 91 -36.59 22.19 -3.80
C GLU A 91 -37.91 21.66 -4.37
N GLN A 92 -38.53 22.48 -5.21
CA GLN A 92 -39.61 22.06 -6.10
C GLN A 92 -39.19 22.43 -7.52
N ASP A 93 -39.26 21.39 -8.37
CA ASP A 93 -39.42 21.36 -9.82
C ASP A 93 -39.04 22.59 -10.65
N ARG A 94 -38.06 22.41 -11.55
CA ARG A 94 -37.99 23.26 -12.75
C ARG A 94 -37.43 22.56 -14.00
N LYS A 95 -38.18 22.73 -15.08
CA LYS A 95 -38.05 22.13 -16.42
C LYS A 95 -36.73 22.47 -17.13
N SER A 96 -36.22 21.51 -17.91
CA SER A 96 -34.97 21.55 -18.68
C SER A 96 -35.01 22.52 -19.86
N GLY A 97 -34.04 23.43 -19.92
CA GLY A 97 -33.73 24.28 -21.08
C GLY A 97 -32.24 24.24 -21.43
N PRO A 98 -31.81 24.90 -22.53
CA PRO A 98 -30.51 24.70 -23.19
C PRO A 98 -29.26 25.03 -22.36
N LEU A 99 -29.45 25.63 -21.18
CA LEU A 99 -28.41 25.98 -20.22
C LEU A 99 -28.07 24.83 -19.25
N SER A 100 -28.76 23.68 -19.33
CA SER A 100 -28.48 22.52 -18.46
C SER A 100 -27.09 21.96 -18.66
N ASN A 101 -26.50 22.07 -19.86
CA ASN A 101 -25.14 21.57 -20.14
C ASN A 101 -24.03 22.43 -19.51
N LEU A 102 -24.33 23.64 -19.05
CA LEU A 102 -23.38 24.51 -18.35
C LEU A 102 -23.42 24.31 -16.83
N ILE A 103 -24.55 23.82 -16.29
CA ILE A 103 -24.74 23.56 -14.86
C ILE A 103 -24.47 22.09 -14.51
N TYR A 104 -24.70 21.16 -15.44
CA TYR A 104 -24.50 19.71 -15.22
C TYR A 104 -23.17 19.16 -15.77
N GLY A 105 -22.24 20.02 -16.17
CA GLY A 105 -20.96 19.60 -16.74
C GLY A 105 -21.10 18.97 -18.14
N THR A 106 -20.03 19.09 -18.93
CA THR A 106 -19.94 18.36 -20.21
C THR A 106 -20.02 16.85 -19.95
N LYS A 107 -20.33 16.05 -20.99
CA LYS A 107 -20.29 14.58 -20.87
C LYS A 107 -18.93 14.09 -20.36
N GLU A 108 -17.84 14.68 -20.85
CA GLU A 108 -16.48 14.44 -20.37
C GLU A 108 -16.28 14.88 -18.92
N GLY A 109 -16.83 16.03 -18.51
CA GLY A 109 -16.77 16.50 -17.13
C GLY A 109 -17.48 15.56 -16.16
N ARG A 110 -18.66 15.05 -16.52
CA ARG A 110 -19.40 14.05 -15.72
C ARG A 110 -18.71 12.69 -15.69
N GLU A 111 -18.09 12.26 -16.79
CA GLU A 111 -17.29 11.04 -16.81
C GLU A 111 -16.04 11.17 -15.93
N MET A 112 -15.39 12.34 -15.94
CA MET A 112 -14.27 12.66 -15.06
C MET A 112 -14.70 12.72 -13.59
N GLU A 113 -15.84 13.35 -13.30
CA GLU A 113 -16.40 13.47 -11.94
C GLU A 113 -16.86 12.11 -11.40
N ALA A 114 -17.51 11.29 -12.23
CA ALA A 114 -17.84 9.90 -11.89
C ALA A 114 -16.60 9.02 -11.70
N GLN A 115 -15.50 9.28 -12.43
CA GLN A 115 -14.20 8.63 -12.22
C GLN A 115 -13.48 9.13 -10.96
N ILE A 116 -13.70 10.37 -10.54
CA ILE A 116 -13.22 10.92 -9.26
C ILE A 116 -14.02 10.33 -8.10
N GLU A 117 -15.32 10.13 -8.27
CA GLU A 117 -16.23 9.59 -7.24
C GLU A 117 -16.08 8.06 -7.07
N ALA A 118 -15.78 7.33 -8.15
CA ALA A 118 -15.27 5.97 -8.05
C ALA A 118 -13.91 5.97 -7.34
N SER A 119 -13.67 5.04 -6.41
CA SER A 119 -12.38 5.07 -5.69
C SER A 119 -11.21 4.95 -6.68
N PHE A 120 -10.21 5.82 -6.57
CA PHE A 120 -9.07 5.94 -7.51
C PHE A 120 -8.46 4.59 -7.92
N SER A 121 -8.44 3.62 -7.01
CA SER A 121 -7.94 2.27 -7.26
C SER A 121 -8.88 1.42 -8.14
N GLN A 122 -10.20 1.59 -8.08
CA GLN A 122 -11.16 0.87 -8.93
C GLN A 122 -11.09 1.30 -10.39
N VAL A 123 -10.80 2.57 -10.67
CA VAL A 123 -10.68 3.08 -12.05
C VAL A 123 -9.35 2.66 -12.69
N LEU A 124 -8.27 2.66 -11.90
CA LEU A 124 -6.92 2.38 -12.40
C LEU A 124 -6.58 0.89 -12.44
N ALA A 125 -6.98 0.14 -11.40
CA ALA A 125 -6.56 -1.24 -11.22
C ALA A 125 -7.46 -2.23 -11.97
N ARG A 126 -6.86 -3.35 -12.37
CA ARG A 126 -7.61 -4.53 -12.85
C ARG A 126 -8.46 -5.18 -11.73
N GLY A 127 -8.16 -4.90 -10.46
CA GLY A 127 -8.94 -5.33 -9.28
C GLY A 127 -8.84 -6.82 -8.91
N LYS A 128 -8.17 -7.65 -9.71
CA LYS A 128 -8.06 -9.10 -9.49
C LYS A 128 -6.94 -9.48 -8.51
N TYR A 129 -5.80 -8.79 -8.60
CA TYR A 129 -4.60 -9.15 -7.85
C TYR A 129 -4.00 -7.94 -7.12
N VAL A 130 -3.28 -8.22 -6.05
CA VAL A 130 -2.38 -7.27 -5.37
C VAL A 130 -0.99 -7.84 -5.47
N HIS A 131 -0.02 -6.98 -5.75
CA HIS A 131 1.38 -7.36 -5.81
C HIS A 131 2.11 -6.82 -4.58
N SER A 132 3.13 -7.53 -4.11
CA SER A 132 4.14 -6.96 -3.24
C SER A 132 5.43 -6.75 -4.03
N ILE A 133 6.07 -5.61 -3.85
CA ILE A 133 7.46 -5.40 -4.24
C ILE A 133 8.30 -5.31 -2.97
N VAL A 134 9.32 -6.16 -2.90
CA VAL A 134 10.21 -6.29 -1.75
C VAL A 134 11.61 -5.92 -2.19
N PHE A 135 12.25 -5.00 -1.46
CA PHE A 135 13.66 -4.72 -1.60
C PHE A 135 14.39 -5.25 -0.36
N HIS A 136 15.39 -6.10 -0.56
CA HIS A 136 16.34 -6.49 0.47
C HIS A 136 17.70 -5.89 0.13
N GLU A 137 18.17 -4.97 0.96
CA GLU A 137 19.55 -4.51 0.89
C GLU A 137 20.41 -5.51 1.67
N VAL A 138 21.22 -6.29 0.97
CA VAL A 138 22.00 -7.38 1.55
C VAL A 138 23.38 -6.85 1.94
N LYS A 139 23.95 -7.41 3.01
CA LYS A 139 25.35 -7.15 3.36
C LYS A 139 26.24 -7.73 2.24
N PRO A 140 27.17 -6.97 1.65
CA PRO A 140 27.96 -7.44 0.51
C PRO A 140 28.65 -8.79 0.75
N GLU A 141 29.15 -9.02 1.97
CA GLU A 141 29.81 -10.25 2.40
C GLU A 141 28.89 -11.45 2.62
N MET A 142 27.55 -11.26 2.56
CA MET A 142 26.54 -12.30 2.78
C MET A 142 25.72 -12.60 1.51
N VAL A 143 26.12 -12.04 0.36
CA VAL A 143 25.35 -12.14 -0.90
C VAL A 143 25.13 -13.60 -1.29
N ASP A 144 26.16 -14.44 -1.26
CA ASP A 144 26.05 -15.83 -1.69
C ASP A 144 25.19 -16.67 -0.73
N GLU A 145 25.34 -16.50 0.58
CA GLU A 145 24.52 -17.17 1.58
C GLU A 145 23.06 -16.72 1.48
N TYR A 146 22.82 -15.43 1.24
CA TYR A 146 21.48 -14.88 1.01
C TYR A 146 20.84 -15.52 -0.23
N VAL A 147 21.59 -15.58 -1.34
CA VAL A 147 21.13 -16.18 -2.60
C VAL A 147 20.75 -17.65 -2.39
N GLN A 148 21.55 -18.42 -1.67
CA GLN A 148 21.24 -19.82 -1.35
C GLN A 148 20.04 -19.98 -0.40
N LEU A 149 19.90 -19.08 0.58
CA LEU A 149 18.77 -19.10 1.52
C LEU A 149 17.46 -18.79 0.80
N VAL A 150 17.42 -17.68 0.09
CA VAL A 150 16.24 -17.20 -0.64
C VAL A 150 15.90 -18.09 -1.82
N GLY A 151 16.91 -18.55 -2.57
CA GLY A 151 16.71 -19.45 -3.72
C GLY A 151 16.16 -20.83 -3.37
N ARG A 152 16.35 -21.29 -2.12
CA ARG A 152 15.66 -22.49 -1.61
C ARG A 152 14.26 -22.18 -1.10
N TRP A 153 14.09 -21.07 -0.40
CA TRP A 153 12.82 -20.73 0.26
C TRP A 153 11.73 -20.27 -0.71
N TYR A 154 12.07 -19.38 -1.64
CA TYR A 154 11.08 -18.67 -2.45
C TYR A 154 10.36 -19.62 -3.41
N PRO A 155 11.05 -20.51 -4.15
CA PRO A 155 10.37 -21.53 -4.96
C PRO A 155 9.54 -22.48 -4.11
N LYS A 156 10.01 -22.87 -2.91
CA LYS A 156 9.25 -23.74 -2.00
C LYS A 156 7.90 -23.09 -1.64
N ILE A 157 7.90 -21.82 -1.25
CA ILE A 157 6.66 -21.11 -0.90
C ILE A 157 5.76 -20.87 -2.10
N ALA A 158 6.33 -20.49 -3.26
CA ALA A 158 5.56 -20.20 -4.48
C ALA A 158 4.85 -21.44 -5.05
N ASN A 159 5.41 -22.64 -4.80
CA ASN A 159 4.87 -23.90 -5.33
C ASN A 159 4.08 -24.71 -4.28
N ALA A 160 3.99 -24.24 -3.04
CA ALA A 160 3.19 -24.89 -2.01
C ALA A 160 1.70 -24.60 -2.27
N GLY A 161 0.91 -25.66 -2.49
CA GLY A 161 -0.50 -25.54 -2.89
C GLY A 161 -1.37 -24.79 -1.88
N GLU A 162 -1.01 -24.79 -0.60
CA GLU A 162 -1.70 -23.97 0.41
C GLU A 162 -1.47 -22.45 0.25
N ASN A 163 -0.34 -22.05 -0.33
CA ASN A 163 0.02 -20.65 -0.50
C ASN A 163 -0.51 -20.19 -1.86
N LYS A 164 -1.65 -19.50 -1.86
CA LYS A 164 -2.27 -18.89 -3.05
C LYS A 164 -1.53 -17.64 -3.52
N VAL A 165 -0.22 -17.77 -3.75
CA VAL A 165 0.72 -16.71 -4.11
C VAL A 165 1.58 -17.18 -5.29
N HIS A 166 1.94 -16.24 -6.16
CA HIS A 166 2.86 -16.50 -7.27
C HIS A 166 4.08 -15.59 -7.18
N LEU A 167 5.27 -16.14 -7.41
CA LEU A 167 6.45 -15.33 -7.60
C LEU A 167 6.41 -14.76 -9.03
N VAL A 168 6.37 -13.45 -9.18
CA VAL A 168 6.45 -12.80 -10.50
C VAL A 168 7.89 -12.78 -10.99
N GLY A 169 8.82 -12.49 -10.09
CA GLY A 169 10.24 -12.56 -10.38
C GLY A 169 11.11 -12.18 -9.19
N SER A 170 12.39 -12.52 -9.31
CA SER A 170 13.45 -12.22 -8.36
C SER A 170 14.68 -11.76 -9.12
N TRP A 171 15.26 -10.63 -8.72
CA TRP A 171 16.41 -10.06 -9.40
C TRP A 171 17.43 -9.50 -8.41
N ARG A 172 18.69 -9.45 -8.84
CA ARG A 172 19.75 -8.65 -8.19
C ARG A 172 19.95 -7.36 -8.97
N THR A 173 20.21 -6.26 -8.27
CA THR A 173 20.61 -4.99 -8.89
C THR A 173 22.10 -4.99 -9.17
N GLU A 174 22.48 -4.82 -10.44
CA GLU A 174 23.88 -4.71 -10.89
C GLU A 174 24.30 -3.27 -11.18
N ILE A 175 23.36 -2.40 -11.58
CA ILE A 175 23.64 -0.96 -11.77
C ILE A 175 22.58 -0.15 -11.03
N GLY A 176 23.04 0.72 -10.13
CA GLY A 176 22.21 1.49 -9.20
C GLY A 176 22.72 1.28 -7.76
N ASP A 177 21.80 0.95 -6.87
CA ASP A 177 22.06 0.46 -5.51
C ASP A 177 22.39 -1.04 -5.54
N CYS A 178 23.66 -1.35 -5.84
CA CYS A 178 24.17 -2.72 -5.87
C CYS A 178 23.92 -3.47 -4.55
N ASP A 179 23.93 -4.81 -4.62
CA ASP A 179 23.61 -5.72 -3.52
C ASP A 179 22.17 -5.58 -2.97
N THR A 180 21.31 -4.88 -3.70
CA THR A 180 19.87 -4.84 -3.46
C THR A 180 19.17 -5.89 -4.33
N PHE A 181 18.44 -6.78 -3.68
CA PHE A 181 17.59 -7.77 -4.34
C PHE A 181 16.15 -7.29 -4.39
N VAL A 182 15.52 -7.44 -5.55
CA VAL A 182 14.14 -7.07 -5.81
C VAL A 182 13.33 -8.34 -6.01
N HIS A 183 12.23 -8.47 -5.28
CA HIS A 183 11.30 -9.58 -5.43
C HIS A 183 9.89 -9.05 -5.61
N ILE A 184 9.20 -9.54 -6.65
CA ILE A 184 7.80 -9.20 -6.88
C ILE A 184 6.95 -10.47 -6.71
N TRP A 185 5.92 -10.38 -5.88
CA TRP A 185 4.97 -11.45 -5.64
C TRP A 185 3.55 -11.00 -5.99
N GLU A 186 2.73 -11.92 -6.48
CA GLU A 186 1.32 -11.72 -6.81
C GLU A 186 0.44 -12.50 -5.82
N TYR A 187 -0.60 -11.84 -5.31
CA TYR A 187 -1.56 -12.42 -4.36
C TYR A 187 -3.00 -12.20 -4.82
N GLN A 188 -3.89 -13.09 -4.38
CA GLN A 188 -5.34 -12.94 -4.55
C GLN A 188 -5.89 -11.82 -3.64
N LYS A 189 -5.79 -10.58 -4.12
CA LYS A 189 -6.19 -9.37 -3.40
C LYS A 189 -5.47 -9.23 -2.03
N TYR A 190 -5.92 -8.29 -1.20
CA TYR A 190 -5.37 -8.07 0.14
C TYR A 190 -5.62 -9.24 1.10
N ALA A 191 -6.77 -9.93 0.96
CA ALA A 191 -7.09 -11.11 1.77
C ALA A 191 -6.07 -12.24 1.54
N GLY A 192 -5.76 -12.56 0.28
CA GLY A 192 -4.76 -13.57 -0.06
C GLY A 192 -3.36 -13.19 0.40
N TYR A 193 -3.01 -11.89 0.41
CA TYR A 193 -1.76 -11.43 1.01
C TYR A 193 -1.71 -11.72 2.51
N HIS A 194 -2.75 -11.34 3.27
CA HIS A 194 -2.78 -11.55 4.72
C HIS A 194 -2.82 -13.05 5.06
N GLU A 195 -3.66 -13.84 4.40
CA GLU A 195 -3.70 -15.31 4.54
C GLU A 195 -2.32 -15.94 4.28
N SER A 196 -1.64 -15.52 3.22
CA SER A 196 -0.29 -16.02 2.92
C SER A 196 0.71 -15.62 4.00
N ARG A 197 0.67 -14.38 4.50
CA ARG A 197 1.55 -13.94 5.61
C ARG A 197 1.27 -14.74 6.88
N HIS A 198 0.00 -14.98 7.22
CA HIS A 198 -0.40 -15.82 8.34
C HIS A 198 0.15 -17.24 8.20
N SER A 199 -0.14 -17.92 7.09
CA SER A 199 0.35 -19.27 6.79
C SER A 199 1.88 -19.37 6.84
N ILE A 200 2.58 -18.52 6.09
CA ILE A 200 4.05 -18.54 5.99
C ILE A 200 4.70 -18.34 7.37
N THR A 201 4.16 -17.46 8.21
CA THR A 201 4.75 -17.21 9.55
C THR A 201 4.54 -18.34 10.56
N HIS A 202 3.58 -19.22 10.31
CA HIS A 202 3.31 -20.43 11.10
C HIS A 202 3.97 -21.68 10.52
N HIS A 203 4.60 -21.58 9.35
CA HIS A 203 5.38 -22.68 8.79
C HIS A 203 6.54 -23.04 9.74
N PRO A 204 6.79 -24.33 10.04
CA PRO A 204 7.82 -24.77 11.00
C PRO A 204 9.20 -24.16 10.76
N ASP A 205 9.63 -24.14 9.50
CA ASP A 205 10.95 -23.61 9.10
C ASP A 205 11.04 -22.07 9.10
N PHE A 206 9.94 -21.33 9.25
CA PHE A 206 9.94 -19.88 9.06
C PHE A 206 10.79 -19.16 10.11
N ALA A 207 10.79 -19.63 11.35
CA ALA A 207 11.56 -18.99 12.42
C ALA A 207 13.07 -19.03 12.13
N GLU A 208 13.57 -20.16 11.62
CA GLU A 208 14.98 -20.30 11.24
C GLU A 208 15.32 -19.41 10.04
N LEU A 209 14.47 -19.41 9.01
CA LEU A 209 14.62 -18.53 7.85
C LEU A 209 14.69 -17.06 8.26
N ASP A 210 13.73 -16.60 9.05
CA ASP A 210 13.60 -15.19 9.43
C ASP A 210 14.83 -14.73 10.24
N ASN A 211 15.32 -15.57 11.16
CA ASN A 211 16.54 -15.29 11.91
C ASN A 211 17.78 -15.19 11.00
N LYS A 212 17.95 -16.12 10.06
CA LYS A 212 19.06 -16.09 9.09
C LYS A 212 18.98 -14.87 8.17
N LEU A 213 17.79 -14.61 7.63
CA LEU A 213 17.55 -13.48 6.75
C LEU A 213 17.88 -12.15 7.43
N LYS A 214 17.42 -11.94 8.67
CA LYS A 214 17.71 -10.74 9.47
C LYS A 214 19.20 -10.53 9.72
N ALA A 215 19.98 -11.61 9.86
CA ALA A 215 21.43 -11.49 10.04
C ALA A 215 22.15 -11.06 8.75
N MET A 216 21.58 -11.38 7.57
CA MET A 216 22.19 -11.14 6.25
C MET A 216 21.84 -9.79 5.64
N ILE A 217 20.67 -9.22 5.99
CA ILE A 217 20.19 -7.96 5.39
C ILE A 217 20.54 -6.74 6.25
N LYS A 218 20.83 -5.63 5.60
CA LYS A 218 20.92 -4.29 6.22
C LYS A 218 19.53 -3.70 6.41
N SER A 219 18.69 -3.83 5.38
CA SER A 219 17.35 -3.25 5.37
C SER A 219 16.38 -4.09 4.53
N LYS A 220 15.08 -3.93 4.83
CA LYS A 220 13.98 -4.52 4.07
C LYS A 220 12.86 -3.50 3.93
N SER A 221 12.44 -3.24 2.69
CA SER A 221 11.22 -2.49 2.42
C SER A 221 10.23 -3.36 1.64
N ILE A 222 8.93 -3.17 1.93
CA ILE A 222 7.84 -3.84 1.24
C ILE A 222 6.78 -2.80 0.92
N SER A 223 6.36 -2.75 -0.33
CA SER A 223 5.18 -1.99 -0.74
C SER A 223 4.17 -2.94 -1.38
N LEU A 224 2.87 -2.72 -1.10
CA LEU A 224 1.78 -3.35 -1.83
C LEU A 224 1.32 -2.44 -2.94
N MET A 225 1.20 -3.00 -4.13
CA MET A 225 0.95 -2.27 -5.36
C MET A 225 -0.12 -2.98 -6.20
N GLN A 226 -0.78 -2.21 -7.07
CA GLN A 226 -1.75 -2.71 -8.02
C GLN A 226 -1.24 -2.49 -9.44
N GLU A 227 -1.59 -3.40 -10.34
CA GLU A 227 -1.27 -3.27 -11.75
C GLU A 227 -2.10 -2.17 -12.39
N PHE A 228 -1.47 -1.45 -13.32
CA PHE A 228 -2.22 -0.61 -14.24
C PHE A 228 -3.06 -1.46 -15.20
N SER A 229 -4.34 -1.14 -15.34
CA SER A 229 -5.28 -1.88 -16.21
C SER A 229 -4.82 -2.01 -17.67
N PHE A 230 -4.11 -1.00 -18.20
CA PHE A 230 -3.60 -1.03 -19.58
C PHE A 230 -2.32 -1.83 -19.73
N TRP A 231 -1.64 -2.21 -18.64
CA TRP A 231 -0.38 -2.92 -18.68
C TRP A 231 -0.32 -4.01 -17.61
N PRO A 232 -0.99 -5.14 -17.87
CA PRO A 232 -0.93 -6.29 -16.98
C PRO A 232 0.48 -6.90 -16.95
N THR A 233 0.81 -7.55 -15.85
CA THR A 233 2.02 -8.36 -15.72
C THR A 233 1.97 -9.49 -16.74
N THR A 234 3.07 -9.69 -17.45
CA THR A 234 3.18 -10.75 -18.43
C THR A 234 3.37 -12.10 -17.73
N PRO A 235 2.84 -13.19 -18.28
CA PRO A 235 3.16 -14.54 -17.80
C PRO A 235 4.68 -14.79 -17.78
N PRO A 236 5.13 -15.73 -16.93
CA PRO A 236 6.52 -16.22 -16.93
C PRO A 236 7.04 -16.52 -18.34
N ARG A 237 8.26 -16.09 -18.65
CA ARG A 237 8.91 -16.29 -19.96
C ARG A 237 10.43 -16.33 -19.82
N GLN A 238 11.07 -17.26 -20.52
CA GLN A 238 12.51 -17.50 -20.46
C GLN A 238 13.23 -16.85 -21.64
N LEU A 239 13.20 -15.52 -21.71
CA LEU A 239 13.90 -14.76 -22.76
C LEU A 239 15.35 -14.41 -22.37
N GLY A 240 15.72 -14.57 -21.10
CA GLY A 240 17.01 -14.13 -20.59
C GLY A 240 17.18 -12.60 -20.62
N GLY A 241 18.45 -12.18 -20.67
CA GLY A 241 18.84 -10.78 -20.83
C GLY A 241 18.85 -9.98 -19.53
N VAL A 242 18.72 -8.65 -19.68
CA VAL A 242 18.77 -7.67 -18.59
C VAL A 242 17.44 -6.99 -18.40
N PHE A 243 17.14 -6.63 -17.17
CA PHE A 243 15.89 -5.95 -16.82
C PHE A 243 16.16 -4.51 -16.39
N GLU A 244 15.24 -3.59 -16.66
CA GLU A 244 15.29 -2.23 -16.12
C GLU A 244 14.04 -1.98 -15.29
N LEU A 245 14.20 -1.90 -13.96
CA LEU A 245 13.15 -1.43 -13.07
C LEU A 245 13.28 0.08 -12.92
N ARG A 246 12.22 0.79 -13.28
CA ARG A 246 12.12 2.23 -13.06
C ARG A 246 11.06 2.51 -12.01
N SER A 247 11.42 3.33 -11.04
CA SER A 247 10.58 3.73 -9.92
C SER A 247 10.49 5.24 -9.90
N TYR A 248 9.29 5.79 -10.05
CA TYR A 248 9.07 7.23 -10.02
C TYR A 248 8.18 7.60 -8.85
N THR A 249 8.62 8.56 -8.04
CA THR A 249 7.77 9.17 -7.02
C THR A 249 7.11 10.39 -7.65
N LEU A 250 5.79 10.38 -7.72
CA LEU A 250 4.97 11.46 -8.27
C LEU A 250 4.66 12.50 -7.19
N HIS A 251 4.33 13.73 -7.60
CA HIS A 251 3.68 14.68 -6.70
C HIS A 251 2.34 14.12 -6.21
N PRO A 252 1.98 14.27 -4.91
CA PRO A 252 0.70 13.81 -4.40
C PRO A 252 -0.47 14.38 -5.22
N GLY A 253 -1.42 13.52 -5.58
CA GLY A 253 -2.57 13.89 -6.42
C GLY A 253 -2.36 13.74 -7.94
N ASN A 254 -1.13 13.60 -8.42
CA ASN A 254 -0.85 13.61 -9.86
C ASN A 254 -0.91 12.22 -10.54
N LEU A 255 -1.23 11.15 -9.80
CA LEU A 255 -1.21 9.78 -10.33
C LEU A 255 -2.13 9.60 -11.54
N LEU A 256 -3.37 10.10 -11.49
CA LEU A 256 -4.33 9.96 -12.59
C LEU A 256 -3.88 10.72 -13.84
N GLU A 257 -3.42 11.96 -13.67
CA GLU A 257 -2.94 12.78 -14.78
C GLU A 257 -1.70 12.14 -15.42
N TRP A 258 -0.75 11.71 -14.60
CA TRP A 258 0.46 11.02 -15.04
C TRP A 258 0.11 9.74 -15.81
N GLU A 259 -0.80 8.92 -15.27
CA GLU A 259 -1.26 7.69 -15.89
C GLU A 259 -1.96 7.95 -17.22
N THR A 260 -2.81 8.97 -17.30
CA THR A 260 -3.54 9.34 -18.51
C THR A 260 -2.59 9.71 -19.64
N HIS A 261 -1.55 10.51 -19.35
CA HIS A 261 -0.54 10.85 -20.35
C HIS A 261 0.33 9.65 -20.72
N TRP A 262 0.76 8.89 -19.71
CA TRP A 262 1.64 7.74 -19.92
C TRP A 262 0.97 6.61 -20.70
N ARG A 263 -0.32 6.33 -20.46
CA ARG A 263 -1.13 5.36 -21.22
C ARG A 263 -1.13 5.66 -22.72
N ARG A 264 -1.20 6.93 -23.11
CA ARG A 264 -1.19 7.35 -24.52
C ARG A 264 0.17 7.04 -25.16
N GLY A 265 1.27 7.46 -24.53
CA GLY A 265 2.62 7.22 -25.02
C GLY A 265 3.06 5.75 -24.97
N LEU A 266 2.43 4.93 -24.12
CA LEU A 266 2.76 3.51 -24.05
C LEU A 266 2.41 2.76 -25.34
N LYS A 267 1.32 3.13 -26.02
CA LYS A 267 0.94 2.50 -27.30
C LYS A 267 2.09 2.57 -28.31
N ALA A 268 2.66 3.77 -28.46
CA ALA A 268 3.86 4.02 -29.25
C ALA A 268 5.07 3.19 -28.78
N ARG A 269 5.31 3.13 -27.47
CA ARG A 269 6.50 2.48 -26.92
C ARG A 269 6.47 0.95 -26.97
N ARG A 270 5.29 0.32 -27.00
CA ARG A 270 5.13 -1.13 -27.13
C ARG A 270 5.55 -1.69 -28.47
N GLU A 271 5.59 -0.87 -29.52
CA GLU A 271 6.07 -1.29 -30.84
C GLU A 271 7.56 -1.61 -30.83
N VAL A 272 8.30 -1.02 -29.88
CA VAL A 272 9.76 -1.12 -29.82
C VAL A 272 10.28 -1.83 -28.57
N MET A 273 9.49 -1.97 -27.51
CA MET A 273 9.95 -2.52 -26.23
C MET A 273 8.98 -3.53 -25.62
N GLU A 274 9.53 -4.62 -25.08
CA GLU A 274 8.75 -5.62 -24.35
C GLU A 274 8.66 -5.27 -22.87
N GLY A 275 7.43 -4.98 -22.45
CA GLY A 275 7.11 -4.76 -21.05
C GLY A 275 7.02 -6.06 -20.26
N VAL A 276 7.37 -6.02 -18.98
CA VAL A 276 7.08 -7.11 -18.02
C VAL A 276 5.84 -6.78 -17.20
N GLY A 277 5.74 -5.54 -16.72
CA GLY A 277 4.58 -5.09 -15.96
C GLY A 277 4.74 -3.66 -15.46
N ALA A 278 3.63 -3.08 -15.02
CA ALA A 278 3.60 -1.75 -14.43
C ALA A 278 2.58 -1.67 -13.30
N TRP A 279 2.98 -1.01 -12.21
CA TRP A 279 2.24 -0.97 -10.97
C TRP A 279 2.27 0.42 -10.32
N PHE A 280 1.31 0.68 -9.45
CA PHE A 280 1.27 1.85 -8.57
C PHE A 280 1.07 1.42 -7.12
N VAL A 281 1.80 2.04 -6.20
CA VAL A 281 1.79 1.67 -4.78
C VAL A 281 0.50 2.15 -4.10
N GLN A 282 -0.08 1.29 -3.27
CA GLN A 282 -1.28 1.54 -2.45
C GLN A 282 -1.01 1.49 -0.95
N ILE A 283 -0.01 0.71 -0.51
CA ILE A 283 0.43 0.62 0.89
C ILE A 283 1.95 0.56 0.90
N GLY A 284 2.61 1.38 1.72
CA GLY A 284 4.07 1.55 1.71
C GLY A 284 4.47 2.89 1.10
N ASP A 285 5.35 2.87 0.11
CA ASP A 285 5.89 4.09 -0.54
C ASP A 285 4.86 4.75 -1.49
N LEU A 286 3.86 5.41 -0.91
CA LEU A 286 2.76 6.06 -1.65
C LEU A 286 3.25 7.05 -2.71
N ASN A 287 2.40 7.30 -3.71
CA ASN A 287 2.69 8.11 -4.90
C ASN A 287 3.83 7.56 -5.77
N THR A 288 4.24 6.30 -5.56
CA THR A 288 5.27 5.65 -6.37
C THR A 288 4.65 4.77 -7.45
N VAL A 289 5.16 4.89 -8.67
CA VAL A 289 4.88 3.98 -9.78
C VAL A 289 6.12 3.18 -10.12
N HIS A 290 5.94 1.91 -10.42
CA HIS A 290 6.98 0.99 -10.86
C HIS A 290 6.66 0.50 -12.26
N HIS A 291 7.65 0.44 -13.14
CA HIS A 291 7.49 -0.25 -14.41
C HIS A 291 8.78 -0.98 -14.78
N LEU A 292 8.60 -2.22 -15.23
CA LEU A 292 9.67 -3.18 -15.46
C LEU A 292 9.73 -3.53 -16.95
N TRP A 293 10.92 -3.41 -17.51
CA TRP A 293 11.23 -3.70 -18.90
C TRP A 293 12.28 -4.79 -19.00
N GLN A 294 12.26 -5.54 -20.11
CA GLN A 294 13.25 -6.57 -20.41
C GLN A 294 13.94 -6.26 -21.73
N PHE A 295 15.25 -6.52 -21.80
CA PHE A 295 16.08 -6.29 -22.98
C PHE A 295 17.08 -7.43 -23.14
N ALA A 296 17.53 -7.70 -24.37
CA ALA A 296 18.56 -8.71 -24.62
C ALA A 296 19.89 -8.35 -23.92
N ASN A 297 20.29 -7.08 -23.96
CA ASN A 297 21.50 -6.55 -23.33
C ASN A 297 21.43 -5.01 -23.20
N LEU A 298 22.49 -4.39 -22.67
CA LEU A 298 22.57 -2.94 -22.46
C LEU A 298 22.61 -2.11 -23.75
N GLU A 299 23.18 -2.66 -24.82
CA GLU A 299 23.25 -1.98 -26.12
C GLU A 299 21.86 -1.92 -26.77
N GLU A 300 21.17 -3.06 -26.81
CA GLU A 300 19.78 -3.15 -27.27
C GLU A 300 18.87 -2.23 -26.44
N ARG A 301 19.09 -2.16 -25.13
CA ARG A 301 18.40 -1.18 -24.27
C ARG A 301 18.62 0.25 -24.75
N ARG A 302 19.87 0.65 -25.05
CA ARG A 302 20.17 2.00 -25.55
C ARG A 302 19.41 2.26 -26.84
N GLU A 303 19.56 1.36 -27.82
CA GLU A 303 18.93 1.50 -29.13
C GLU A 303 17.40 1.58 -29.05
N ARG A 304 16.74 0.72 -28.26
CA ARG A 304 15.27 0.75 -28.13
C ARG A 304 14.78 2.05 -27.49
N ARG A 305 15.54 2.58 -26.53
CA ARG A 305 15.21 3.87 -25.90
C ARG A 305 15.39 5.04 -26.87
N GLU A 306 16.40 5.01 -27.72
CA GLU A 306 16.61 6.00 -28.80
C GLU A 306 15.50 5.89 -29.85
N LYS A 307 15.19 4.67 -30.32
CA LYS A 307 14.09 4.39 -31.25
C LYS A 307 12.74 4.90 -30.73
N SER A 308 12.51 4.84 -29.41
CA SER A 308 11.27 5.38 -28.79
C SER A 308 11.07 6.88 -29.04
N TRP A 309 12.14 7.67 -29.18
CA TRP A 309 12.04 9.10 -29.49
C TRP A 309 11.62 9.40 -30.92
N MET A 310 11.79 8.43 -31.82
CA MET A 310 11.35 8.54 -33.21
C MET A 310 9.86 8.20 -33.38
N VAL A 311 9.20 7.69 -32.34
CA VAL A 311 7.78 7.34 -32.39
C VAL A 311 6.93 8.57 -32.05
N GLU A 312 5.95 8.85 -32.91
CA GLU A 312 5.03 9.97 -32.75
C GLU A 312 4.31 9.92 -31.40
N GLY A 313 4.17 11.08 -30.75
CA GLY A 313 3.49 11.22 -29.45
C GLY A 313 4.34 10.86 -28.23
N TRP A 314 5.50 10.20 -28.39
CA TRP A 314 6.37 9.91 -27.25
C TRP A 314 6.95 11.18 -26.61
N SER A 315 7.42 12.13 -27.42
CA SER A 315 7.95 13.41 -26.90
C SER A 315 6.91 14.21 -26.10
N ASP A 316 5.67 14.28 -26.59
CA ASP A 316 4.55 14.93 -25.87
C ASP A 316 4.24 14.21 -24.55
N THR A 317 4.27 12.88 -24.55
CA THR A 317 4.10 12.09 -23.32
C THR A 317 5.17 12.42 -22.29
N VAL A 318 6.45 12.50 -22.70
CA VAL A 318 7.54 12.87 -21.78
C VAL A 318 7.34 14.30 -21.25
N HIS A 319 7.03 15.26 -22.13
CA HIS A 319 6.80 16.65 -21.74
C HIS A 319 5.69 16.81 -20.70
N LYS A 320 4.62 16.02 -20.81
CA LYS A 320 3.47 16.06 -19.88
C LYS A 320 3.69 15.25 -18.60
N THR A 321 4.48 14.19 -18.65
CA THR A 321 4.68 13.30 -17.48
C THR A 321 5.81 13.74 -16.57
N VAL A 322 6.90 14.30 -17.11
CA VAL A 322 8.08 14.69 -16.32
C VAL A 322 7.78 15.73 -15.22
N PRO A 323 7.02 16.81 -15.48
CA PRO A 323 6.68 17.80 -14.45
C PRO A 323 5.87 17.24 -13.27
N LEU A 324 5.25 16.07 -13.44
CA LEU A 324 4.44 15.42 -12.40
C LEU A 324 5.29 14.55 -11.46
N ILE A 325 6.59 14.41 -11.73
CA ILE A 325 7.50 13.50 -11.04
C ILE A 325 8.45 14.28 -10.13
N GLN A 326 8.53 13.86 -8.87
CA GLN A 326 9.49 14.38 -7.89
C GLN A 326 10.87 13.74 -8.06
N THR A 327 10.91 12.42 -8.14
CA THR A 327 12.17 11.66 -8.25
C THR A 327 12.03 10.49 -9.20
N MET A 328 13.14 10.16 -9.87
CA MET A 328 13.24 8.98 -10.72
C MET A 328 14.42 8.12 -10.28
N LYS A 329 14.20 6.82 -10.16
CA LYS A 329 15.26 5.81 -10.00
C LYS A 329 15.17 4.79 -11.12
N SER A 330 16.33 4.35 -11.58
CA SER A 330 16.48 3.33 -12.62
C SER A 330 17.49 2.30 -12.16
N ARG A 331 17.12 1.03 -12.13
CA ARG A 331 17.98 -0.09 -11.75
C ARG A 331 18.15 -1.04 -12.92
N ILE A 332 19.37 -1.42 -13.22
CA ILE A 332 19.62 -2.58 -14.10
C ILE A 332 19.69 -3.82 -13.24
N LEU A 333 18.86 -4.78 -13.60
CA LEU A 333 18.55 -5.96 -12.83
C LEU A 333 18.94 -7.22 -13.61
N ILE A 334 19.52 -8.19 -12.92
CA ILE A 334 19.80 -9.53 -13.44
C ILE A 334 18.86 -10.52 -12.75
N PRO A 335 18.14 -11.36 -13.50
CA PRO A 335 17.22 -12.32 -12.90
C PRO A 335 18.00 -13.39 -12.12
N MET A 336 17.47 -13.78 -10.96
CA MET A 336 18.02 -14.90 -10.21
C MET A 336 17.71 -16.22 -10.92
N PRO A 337 18.52 -17.29 -10.75
CA PRO A 337 18.29 -18.58 -11.43
C PRO A 337 16.92 -19.22 -11.14
N TRP A 338 16.30 -18.89 -10.01
CA TRP A 338 14.95 -19.36 -9.64
C TRP A 338 13.83 -18.38 -10.01
N SER A 339 14.16 -17.26 -10.63
CA SER A 339 13.17 -16.30 -11.11
C SER A 339 12.34 -16.95 -12.22
N PRO A 340 11.00 -16.85 -12.21
CA PRO A 340 10.16 -17.41 -13.29
C PRO A 340 10.34 -16.70 -14.65
N VAL A 341 11.12 -15.62 -14.69
CA VAL A 341 11.42 -14.85 -15.91
C VAL A 341 12.92 -14.84 -16.25
N ALA A 342 13.66 -15.84 -15.75
CA ALA A 342 15.11 -15.91 -15.87
C ALA A 342 15.62 -16.07 -17.30
#